data_AF-A0A7V4J4Y4-F1
#
_entry.id   AF-A0A7V4J4Y4-F1
#
_cell.length_a   1.000
_cell.length_b   1.000
_cell.length_c   1.000
_cell.angle_alpha   90.00
_cell.angle_beta   90.00
_cell.angle_gamma   90.00
#
_symmetry.space_group_name_H-M   'P 1'
#
loop_
_entity.id
_entity.type
_entity.pdbx_description
1 polymer ?
#
loop_
_entity_poly.entity_id
_entity_poly.type
_entity_poly.pdbx_seq_one_letter_code
_entity_poly.pdbx_strand_id
1 'polypeptide(L)'
;METLRRVSYCLFVLVVLGAGLVSAAPARADIGPKPSMTFRFEYEIPRTAITSGQQIECKQADCADGEPLAEIGPQGFQCDSDSCESQAYGYAEYHRLIITFADGVTRESNVFATMGSGGDFVVTVTQDELRVERDATARTWFQQLREAIGCVPGWGLTLIIETLVAGLFVATLGMPRALLGVVPVASLVTLPVVWFVFPLLRLPWLAGVGIAESFAVVCEGGIIGAFTHRMLSLRRIALLSLVMNGVSFLIGLTLGWPF
;
A
#
# COMPACT_ATOMS: atom_id res chain seq x y z
N MET A 1 32.91 -23.76 10.35
CA MET A 1 32.30 -24.39 9.16
C MET A 1 30.88 -24.88 9.42
N GLU A 2 30.64 -25.62 10.49
CA GLU A 2 29.30 -26.19 10.79
C GLU A 2 28.23 -25.13 11.06
N THR A 3 28.57 -24.04 11.76
CA THR A 3 27.69 -22.88 12.01
C THR A 3 27.33 -22.14 10.73
N LEU A 4 28.28 -22.00 9.79
CA LEU A 4 28.04 -21.36 8.48
C LEU A 4 27.08 -22.20 7.64
N ARG A 5 27.25 -23.53 7.67
CA ARG A 5 26.40 -24.50 6.98
C ARG A 5 24.98 -24.51 7.55
N ARG A 6 24.81 -24.42 8.88
CA ARG A 6 23.49 -24.32 9.54
C ARG A 6 22.78 -23.00 9.25
N VAL A 7 23.52 -21.88 9.18
CA VAL A 7 22.98 -20.57 8.78
C VAL A 7 22.53 -20.60 7.32
N SER A 8 23.35 -21.11 6.38
CA SER A 8 22.93 -21.27 4.98
C SER A 8 21.73 -22.20 4.83
N TYR A 9 21.64 -23.27 5.63
CA TYR A 9 20.50 -24.20 5.58
C TYR A 9 19.22 -23.57 6.14
N CYS A 10 19.30 -22.80 7.22
CA CYS A 10 18.14 -22.07 7.74
C CYS A 10 17.68 -20.97 6.79
N LEU A 11 18.62 -20.25 6.17
CA LEU A 11 18.32 -19.24 5.15
C LEU A 11 17.68 -19.89 3.92
N PHE A 12 18.21 -21.03 3.48
CA PHE A 12 17.64 -21.83 2.39
C PHE A 12 16.25 -22.36 2.74
N VAL A 13 16.04 -22.89 3.94
CA VAL A 13 14.73 -23.38 4.40
C VAL A 13 13.72 -22.24 4.56
N LEU A 14 14.14 -21.05 5.03
CA LEU A 14 13.29 -19.86 5.06
C LEU A 14 12.93 -19.37 3.66
N VAL A 15 13.88 -19.35 2.73
CA VAL A 15 13.63 -18.99 1.32
C VAL A 15 12.73 -20.01 0.64
N VAL A 16 12.91 -21.31 0.92
CA VAL A 16 12.10 -22.40 0.35
C VAL A 16 10.71 -22.48 1.00
N LEU A 17 10.57 -22.22 2.30
CA LEU A 17 9.26 -22.13 2.96
C LEU A 17 8.52 -20.86 2.54
N GLY A 18 9.24 -19.74 2.41
CA GLY A 18 8.72 -18.50 1.84
C GLY A 18 8.25 -18.71 0.40
N ALA A 19 9.08 -19.31 -0.45
CA ALA A 19 8.73 -19.63 -1.85
C ALA A 19 7.68 -20.74 -1.98
N GLY A 20 7.61 -21.67 -1.02
CA GLY A 20 6.64 -22.76 -1.00
C GLY A 20 5.23 -22.32 -0.61
N LEU A 21 5.11 -21.26 0.18
CA LEU A 21 3.83 -20.59 0.49
C LEU A 21 3.35 -19.65 -0.64
N VAL A 22 4.18 -19.38 -1.64
CA VAL A 22 3.91 -18.47 -2.78
C VAL A 22 3.16 -19.15 -3.93
N SER A 23 2.92 -20.46 -3.86
CA SER A 23 2.29 -21.17 -4.99
C SER A 23 0.76 -21.17 -4.90
N ALA A 24 0.15 -20.17 -5.55
CA ALA A 24 -1.18 -20.15 -6.23
C ALA A 24 -1.89 -18.79 -6.12
N ALA A 25 -1.36 -17.82 -5.40
CA ALA A 25 -1.85 -16.45 -5.52
C ALA A 25 -1.25 -15.83 -6.81
N PRO A 26 -2.04 -15.12 -7.64
CA PRO A 26 -1.45 -14.35 -8.74
C PRO A 26 -0.40 -13.43 -8.13
N ALA A 27 0.84 -13.54 -8.60
CA ALA A 27 1.90 -12.60 -8.25
C ALA A 27 1.45 -11.22 -8.74
N ARG A 28 0.80 -10.46 -7.87
CA ARG A 28 0.45 -9.06 -8.08
C ARG A 28 1.72 -8.27 -7.77
N ALA A 29 2.60 -8.17 -8.77
CA ALA A 29 3.88 -7.44 -8.70
C ALA A 29 3.66 -5.90 -8.68
N ASP A 30 2.57 -5.46 -8.06
CA ASP A 30 2.08 -4.11 -7.99
C ASP A 30 2.17 -3.67 -6.53
N ILE A 31 3.31 -3.10 -6.17
CA ILE A 31 3.69 -2.88 -4.79
C ILE A 31 3.29 -1.46 -4.37
N GLY A 32 2.35 -1.36 -3.42
CA GLY A 32 1.82 -0.12 -2.81
C GLY A 32 0.34 0.12 -3.09
N PRO A 33 -0.38 0.90 -2.26
CA PRO A 33 -1.75 1.29 -2.55
C PRO A 33 -1.70 2.17 -3.80
N LYS A 34 -2.18 1.62 -4.91
CA LYS A 34 -2.29 2.39 -6.15
C LYS A 34 -3.29 3.51 -5.92
N PRO A 35 -2.97 4.74 -6.35
CA PRO A 35 -3.94 5.80 -6.27
C PRO A 35 -5.20 5.40 -7.03
N SER A 36 -6.35 5.64 -6.40
CA SER A 36 -7.66 5.31 -6.93
C SER A 36 -8.63 6.47 -6.78
N MET A 37 -9.54 6.61 -7.74
CA MET A 37 -10.64 7.57 -7.64
C MET A 37 -11.96 6.83 -7.69
N THR A 38 -12.92 7.27 -6.88
CA THR A 38 -14.30 6.79 -6.97
C THR A 38 -15.25 7.94 -7.31
N PHE A 39 -16.25 7.63 -8.12
CA PHE A 39 -17.18 8.60 -8.68
C PHE A 39 -18.61 8.18 -8.38
N ARG A 40 -19.29 8.95 -7.54
CA ARG A 40 -20.70 8.76 -7.17
C ARG A 40 -21.58 9.71 -7.96
N PHE A 41 -22.58 9.19 -8.67
CA PHE A 41 -23.42 9.99 -9.54
C PHE A 41 -24.70 10.47 -8.84
N GLU A 42 -24.96 11.76 -8.90
CA GLU A 42 -26.21 12.41 -8.47
C GLU A 42 -26.89 13.04 -9.67
N TYR A 43 -28.22 12.96 -9.77
CA TYR A 43 -28.94 13.33 -10.99
C TYR A 43 -29.87 14.52 -10.72
N GLU A 44 -29.72 15.60 -11.49
CA GLU A 44 -30.71 16.69 -11.58
C GLU A 44 -31.77 16.41 -12.66
N ILE A 45 -31.54 15.36 -13.45
CA ILE A 45 -32.43 14.83 -14.48
C ILE A 45 -33.01 13.47 -14.04
N PRO A 46 -33.97 12.88 -14.77
CA PRO A 46 -34.37 11.50 -14.53
C PRO A 46 -33.15 10.56 -14.55
N ARG A 47 -33.06 9.68 -13.55
CA ARG A 47 -31.94 8.74 -13.40
C ARG A 47 -31.79 7.92 -14.68
N THR A 48 -30.59 7.93 -15.24
CA THR A 48 -30.25 7.22 -16.47
C THR A 48 -29.02 6.37 -16.22
N ALA A 49 -29.05 5.10 -16.61
CA ALA A 49 -27.94 4.18 -16.36
C ALA A 49 -26.71 4.57 -17.19
N ILE A 50 -25.52 4.38 -16.62
CA ILE A 50 -24.24 4.50 -17.34
C ILE A 50 -24.05 3.26 -18.22
N THR A 51 -23.62 3.45 -19.46
CA THR A 51 -23.31 2.36 -20.40
C THR A 51 -21.82 2.21 -20.66
N SER A 52 -21.08 3.31 -20.66
CA SER A 52 -19.63 3.32 -20.75
C SER A 52 -19.05 4.64 -20.23
N GLY A 53 -17.75 4.66 -19.96
CA GLY A 53 -17.08 5.89 -19.60
C GLY A 53 -15.58 5.83 -19.86
N GLN A 54 -14.98 7.01 -19.92
CA GLN A 54 -13.53 7.20 -20.01
C GLN A 54 -13.11 8.29 -19.04
N GLN A 55 -11.94 8.10 -18.43
CA GLN A 55 -11.23 9.15 -17.72
C GLN A 55 -10.09 9.65 -18.60
N ILE A 56 -10.05 10.95 -18.84
CA ILE A 56 -9.01 11.64 -19.58
C ILE A 56 -8.04 12.25 -18.57
N GLU A 57 -6.75 11.97 -18.74
CA GLU A 57 -5.66 12.52 -17.95
C GLU A 57 -4.98 13.69 -18.69
N CYS A 58 -4.67 14.75 -17.94
CA CYS A 58 -4.19 16.02 -18.47
C CYS A 58 -3.09 16.61 -17.59
N LYS A 59 -2.09 17.25 -18.21
CA LYS A 59 -1.06 18.01 -17.48
C LYS A 59 -1.40 19.50 -17.44
N GLN A 60 -2.16 19.99 -18.42
CA GLN A 60 -2.62 21.37 -18.46
C GLN A 60 -3.97 21.52 -17.76
N ALA A 61 -4.18 22.66 -17.09
CA ALA A 61 -5.39 22.94 -16.32
C ALA A 61 -6.66 23.10 -17.17
N ASP A 62 -6.50 23.37 -18.47
CA ASP A 62 -7.59 23.39 -19.46
C ASP A 62 -7.78 22.03 -20.17
N CYS A 63 -6.95 21.04 -19.84
CA CYS A 63 -7.01 19.68 -20.37
C CYS A 63 -6.89 19.62 -21.91
N ALA A 64 -6.20 20.60 -22.52
CA ALA A 64 -5.96 20.65 -23.96
C ALA A 64 -5.03 19.52 -24.46
N ASP A 65 -4.20 18.97 -23.57
CA ASP A 65 -3.27 17.88 -23.82
C ASP A 65 -3.82 16.50 -23.39
N GLY A 66 -5.13 16.37 -23.29
CA GLY A 66 -5.78 15.21 -22.69
C GLY A 66 -5.63 13.91 -23.48
N GLU A 67 -5.24 12.85 -22.77
CA GLU A 67 -5.22 11.48 -23.28
C GLU A 67 -6.03 10.55 -22.37
N PRO A 68 -6.68 9.51 -22.90
CA PRO A 68 -7.38 8.53 -22.06
C PRO A 68 -6.42 7.85 -21.08
N LEU A 69 -6.90 7.60 -19.86
CA LEU A 69 -6.20 6.80 -18.86
C LEU A 69 -5.85 5.43 -19.48
N ALA A 70 -4.55 5.14 -19.56
CA ALA A 70 -4.08 3.93 -20.24
C ALA A 70 -4.57 2.66 -19.53
N GLU A 71 -5.12 1.71 -20.28
CA GLU A 71 -5.56 0.41 -19.74
C GLU A 71 -4.40 -0.60 -19.72
N ILE A 72 -3.63 -0.62 -18.63
CA ILE A 72 -2.44 -1.47 -18.50
C ILE A 72 -2.48 -2.24 -17.18
N GLY A 73 -2.66 -3.56 -17.27
CA GLY A 73 -2.78 -4.41 -16.08
C GLY A 73 -4.05 -4.05 -15.29
N PRO A 74 -3.96 -3.76 -13.98
CA PRO A 74 -5.13 -3.32 -13.21
C PRO A 74 -5.36 -1.80 -13.28
N GLN A 75 -4.49 -1.03 -13.94
CA GLN A 75 -4.78 0.37 -14.21
C GLN A 75 -5.89 0.45 -15.27
N GLY A 76 -6.90 1.26 -14.98
CA GLY A 76 -8.00 1.52 -15.89
C GLY A 76 -9.09 2.34 -15.23
N PHE A 77 -10.13 2.62 -16.02
CA PHE A 77 -11.35 3.28 -15.59
C PHE A 77 -12.53 2.37 -15.92
N GLN A 78 -13.35 2.06 -14.92
CA GLN A 78 -14.46 1.13 -15.04
C GLN A 78 -15.72 1.77 -14.47
N CYS A 79 -16.85 1.51 -15.10
CA CYS A 79 -18.15 2.00 -14.66
C CYS A 79 -19.13 0.84 -14.54
N ASP A 80 -19.90 0.88 -13.46
CA ASP A 80 -21.14 0.14 -13.30
C ASP A 80 -22.32 1.03 -13.75
N SER A 81 -23.56 0.61 -13.48
CA SER A 81 -24.75 1.35 -13.90
C SER A 81 -24.92 2.74 -13.27
N ASP A 82 -24.24 2.99 -12.15
CA ASP A 82 -24.46 4.14 -11.28
C ASP A 82 -23.22 4.67 -10.54
N SER A 83 -22.06 4.04 -10.73
CA SER A 83 -20.78 4.51 -10.21
C SER A 83 -19.66 4.22 -11.19
N CYS A 84 -18.57 4.97 -11.07
CA CYS A 84 -17.31 4.65 -11.75
C CYS A 84 -16.15 4.65 -10.76
N GLU A 85 -15.11 3.91 -11.10
CA GLU A 85 -13.84 3.90 -10.37
C GLU A 85 -12.67 3.88 -11.34
N SER A 86 -11.55 4.48 -10.93
CA SER A 86 -10.26 4.25 -11.56
C SER A 86 -9.20 3.84 -10.57
N GLN A 87 -8.19 3.19 -11.12
CA GLN A 87 -6.93 2.93 -10.47
C GLN A 87 -5.80 3.28 -11.45
N ALA A 88 -4.72 3.89 -10.97
CA ALA A 88 -3.55 4.20 -11.78
C ALA A 88 -2.23 3.89 -11.07
N TYR A 89 -1.16 3.70 -11.83
CA TYR A 89 0.21 3.67 -11.28
C TYR A 89 0.67 5.05 -10.78
N GLY A 90 0.00 6.09 -11.25
CA GLY A 90 0.16 7.48 -10.87
C GLY A 90 -0.74 8.31 -11.75
N TYR A 91 -1.50 9.22 -11.16
CA TYR A 91 -2.37 10.10 -11.93
C TYR A 91 -1.64 11.33 -12.43
N ALA A 92 -2.07 11.85 -13.59
CA ALA A 92 -1.77 13.21 -14.00
C ALA A 92 -2.42 14.24 -13.04
N GLU A 93 -2.06 15.51 -13.17
CA GLU A 93 -2.54 16.55 -12.24
C GLU A 93 -4.03 16.87 -12.47
N TYR A 94 -4.49 16.83 -13.72
CA TYR A 94 -5.84 17.21 -14.11
C TYR A 94 -6.54 16.06 -14.84
N HIS A 95 -7.87 16.05 -14.73
CA HIS A 95 -8.73 15.00 -15.26
C HIS A 95 -10.03 15.56 -15.83
N ARG A 96 -10.62 14.79 -16.74
CA ARG A 96 -11.98 14.98 -17.22
C ARG A 96 -12.66 13.62 -17.43
N LEU A 97 -13.94 13.52 -17.12
CA LEU A 97 -14.74 12.34 -17.41
C LEU A 97 -15.53 12.53 -18.69
N ILE A 98 -15.64 11.45 -19.47
CA ILE A 98 -16.52 11.35 -20.64
C ILE A 98 -17.38 10.11 -20.42
N ILE A 99 -18.68 10.30 -20.17
CA ILE A 99 -19.60 9.21 -19.79
C ILE A 99 -20.73 9.11 -20.81
N THR A 100 -21.00 7.90 -21.29
CA THR A 100 -22.15 7.60 -22.15
C THR A 100 -23.24 6.95 -21.33
N PHE A 101 -24.47 7.44 -21.50
CA PHE A 101 -25.64 6.99 -20.75
C PHE A 101 -26.59 6.16 -21.63
N ALA A 102 -27.55 5.49 -21.00
CA ALA A 102 -28.53 4.62 -21.67
C ALA A 102 -29.53 5.39 -22.55
N ASP A 103 -29.63 6.72 -22.38
CA ASP A 103 -30.36 7.62 -23.29
C ASP A 103 -29.61 7.84 -24.62
N GLY A 104 -28.40 7.29 -24.77
CA GLY A 104 -27.54 7.45 -25.94
C GLY A 104 -26.76 8.76 -25.95
N VAL A 105 -26.86 9.57 -24.89
CA VAL A 105 -26.17 10.86 -24.79
C VAL A 105 -24.83 10.66 -24.06
N THR A 106 -23.76 11.17 -24.66
CA THR A 106 -22.44 11.27 -24.03
C THR A 106 -22.29 12.65 -23.43
N ARG A 107 -21.90 12.73 -22.16
CA ARG A 107 -21.69 13.97 -21.41
C ARG A 107 -20.24 14.05 -20.93
N GLU A 108 -19.66 15.23 -21.01
CA GLU A 108 -18.32 15.51 -20.50
C GLU A 108 -18.38 16.28 -19.19
N SER A 109 -17.38 16.10 -18.34
CA SER A 109 -17.24 16.90 -17.12
C SER A 109 -16.44 18.17 -17.30
N ASN A 110 -16.55 19.08 -16.33
CA ASN A 110 -15.51 20.07 -16.09
C ASN A 110 -14.16 19.39 -15.81
N VAL A 111 -13.07 20.13 -16.01
CA VAL A 111 -11.73 19.70 -15.60
C VAL A 111 -11.63 19.75 -14.08
N PHE A 112 -11.06 18.73 -13.47
CA PHE A 112 -10.84 18.63 -12.02
C PHE A 112 -9.43 18.13 -11.71
N ALA A 113 -8.90 18.45 -10.52
CA ALA A 113 -7.53 18.12 -10.13
C ALA A 113 -7.46 16.86 -9.25
N THR A 114 -6.37 16.11 -9.38
CA THR A 114 -6.02 14.96 -8.53
C THR A 114 -5.76 15.36 -7.09
N MET A 115 -6.20 14.53 -6.15
CA MET A 115 -5.99 14.71 -4.72
C MET A 115 -4.85 13.85 -4.17
N GLY A 116 -3.61 14.13 -4.55
CA GLY A 116 -2.46 13.35 -4.08
C GLY A 116 -2.53 11.91 -4.58
N SER A 117 -2.92 10.97 -3.72
CA SER A 117 -3.07 9.54 -4.05
C SER A 117 -4.46 9.16 -4.60
N GLY A 118 -5.23 10.08 -5.17
CA GLY A 118 -6.60 9.84 -5.64
C GLY A 118 -7.67 10.43 -4.73
N GLY A 119 -8.93 10.01 -4.83
CA GLY A 119 -10.00 10.55 -3.99
C GLY A 119 -11.43 10.26 -4.44
N ASP A 120 -12.38 10.65 -3.60
CA ASP A 120 -13.81 10.45 -3.85
C ASP A 120 -14.45 11.73 -4.40
N PHE A 121 -15.25 11.55 -5.45
CA PHE A 121 -15.88 12.63 -6.20
C PHE A 121 -17.38 12.41 -6.32
N VAL A 122 -18.14 13.50 -6.25
CA VAL A 122 -19.54 13.53 -6.64
C VAL A 122 -19.61 14.03 -8.08
N VAL A 123 -20.33 13.30 -8.92
CA VAL A 123 -20.61 13.64 -10.31
C VAL A 123 -22.08 14.00 -10.43
N THR A 124 -22.38 15.29 -10.54
CA THR A 124 -23.73 15.77 -10.78
C THR A 124 -24.03 15.70 -12.28
N VAL A 125 -25.05 14.93 -12.64
CA VAL A 125 -25.53 14.73 -14.01
C VAL A 125 -26.62 15.75 -14.29
N THR A 126 -26.32 16.65 -15.22
CA THR A 126 -27.29 17.63 -15.75
C THR A 126 -27.77 17.19 -17.13
N GLN A 127 -28.61 18.02 -17.77
CA GLN A 127 -29.12 17.71 -19.09
C GLN A 127 -28.00 17.57 -20.15
N ASP A 128 -27.00 18.46 -20.09
CA ASP A 128 -25.99 18.60 -21.16
C ASP A 128 -24.55 18.32 -20.70
N GLU A 129 -24.27 18.43 -19.40
CA GLU A 129 -22.91 18.31 -18.85
C GLU A 129 -22.85 17.47 -17.56
N LEU A 130 -21.64 17.07 -17.20
CA LEU A 130 -21.32 16.53 -15.88
C LEU A 130 -20.60 17.60 -15.06
N ARG A 131 -20.91 17.67 -13.76
CA ARG A 131 -20.13 18.49 -12.82
C ARG A 131 -19.48 17.58 -11.81
N VAL A 132 -18.15 17.58 -11.80
CA VAL A 132 -17.34 16.78 -10.90
C VAL A 132 -16.84 17.69 -9.79
N GLU A 133 -17.29 17.42 -8.58
CA GLU A 133 -16.86 18.08 -7.37
C GLU A 133 -16.26 17.07 -6.39
N ARG A 134 -15.39 17.58 -5.52
CA ARG A 134 -14.85 16.74 -4.44
C ARG A 134 -15.98 16.38 -3.49
N ASP A 135 -16.11 15.10 -3.15
CA ASP A 135 -17.05 14.70 -2.12
C ASP A 135 -16.47 15.11 -0.75
N ALA A 136 -16.89 16.28 -0.26
CA ALA A 136 -16.49 16.78 1.04
C ALA A 136 -17.03 15.94 2.22
N THR A 137 -18.02 15.09 1.96
CA THR A 137 -18.66 14.20 2.94
C THR A 137 -18.13 12.76 2.88
N ALA A 138 -17.49 12.37 1.78
CA ALA A 138 -16.95 11.01 1.58
C ALA A 138 -15.88 10.64 2.61
N ARG A 139 -15.20 11.60 3.24
CA ARG A 139 -14.36 11.34 4.42
C ARG A 139 -15.20 11.05 5.66
N THR A 140 -15.97 9.98 5.61
CA THR A 140 -16.61 9.42 6.78
C THR A 140 -15.52 8.83 7.68
N TRP A 141 -15.62 9.11 8.96
CA TRP A 141 -14.77 8.55 10.02
C TRP A 141 -14.67 7.00 9.96
N PHE A 142 -15.63 6.32 9.31
CA PHE A 142 -15.60 4.88 9.01
C PHE A 142 -14.59 4.48 7.92
N GLN A 143 -14.36 5.26 6.87
CA GLN A 143 -13.29 5.01 5.90
C GLN A 143 -11.92 5.33 6.50
N GLN A 144 -11.83 6.39 7.30
CA GLN A 144 -10.62 6.72 8.07
C GLN A 144 -10.28 5.62 9.09
N LEU A 145 -11.31 5.02 9.70
CA LEU A 145 -11.17 3.79 10.49
C LEU A 145 -10.85 2.58 9.62
N ARG A 146 -11.38 2.42 8.40
CA ARG A 146 -11.08 1.25 7.55
C ARG A 146 -9.67 1.28 6.98
N GLU A 147 -9.11 2.45 6.71
CA GLU A 147 -7.69 2.66 6.39
C GLU A 147 -6.82 2.48 7.64
N ALA A 148 -7.25 2.99 8.80
CA ALA A 148 -6.54 2.76 10.07
C ALA A 148 -6.65 1.31 10.59
N ILE A 149 -7.76 0.62 10.32
CA ILE A 149 -8.01 -0.80 10.62
C ILE A 149 -7.36 -1.67 9.55
N GLY A 150 -7.18 -1.18 8.33
CA GLY A 150 -6.27 -1.74 7.33
C GLY A 150 -4.81 -1.72 7.78
N CYS A 151 -4.43 -0.99 8.84
CA CYS A 151 -3.11 -1.11 9.47
C CYS A 151 -3.03 -2.23 10.52
N VAL A 152 -4.17 -2.67 11.08
CA VAL A 152 -4.22 -3.63 12.20
C VAL A 152 -3.83 -5.06 11.78
N PRO A 153 -4.27 -5.61 10.63
CA PRO A 153 -3.77 -6.90 10.18
C PRO A 153 -2.33 -6.83 9.68
N GLY A 154 -1.85 -5.68 9.21
CA GLY A 154 -0.49 -5.50 8.70
C GLY A 154 0.53 -5.39 9.83
N TRP A 155 0.21 -4.61 10.86
CA TRP A 155 0.95 -4.59 12.12
C TRP A 155 0.93 -5.95 12.81
N GLY A 156 -0.24 -6.57 12.92
CA GLY A 156 -0.38 -7.90 13.51
C GLY A 156 0.43 -8.95 12.74
N LEU A 157 0.38 -8.92 11.42
CA LEU A 157 1.14 -9.83 10.56
C LEU A 157 2.65 -9.59 10.67
N THR A 158 3.10 -8.33 10.67
CA THR A 158 4.52 -7.98 10.83
C THR A 158 5.04 -8.48 12.17
N LEU A 159 4.29 -8.23 13.26
CA LEU A 159 4.61 -8.75 14.59
C LEU A 159 4.69 -10.27 14.63
N ILE A 160 3.76 -10.97 13.96
CA ILE A 160 3.78 -12.43 13.86
C ILE A 160 5.03 -12.88 13.11
N ILE A 161 5.30 -12.34 11.92
CA ILE A 161 6.44 -12.72 11.09
C ILE A 161 7.75 -12.52 11.84
N GLU A 162 7.97 -11.34 12.43
CA GLU A 162 9.21 -11.01 13.10
C GLU A 162 9.42 -11.84 14.38
N THR A 163 8.34 -12.11 15.11
CA THR A 163 8.37 -13.02 16.27
C THR A 163 8.65 -14.47 15.84
N LEU A 164 8.13 -14.91 14.70
CA LEU A 164 8.43 -16.24 14.14
C LEU A 164 9.89 -16.35 13.69
N VAL A 165 10.44 -15.32 13.06
CA VAL A 165 11.87 -15.26 12.68
C VAL A 165 12.75 -15.29 13.94
N ALA A 166 12.41 -14.50 14.96
CA ALA A 166 13.09 -14.54 16.25
C ALA A 166 12.99 -15.94 16.91
N GLY A 167 11.82 -16.58 16.84
CA GLY A 167 11.59 -17.96 17.27
C GLY A 167 12.50 -18.96 16.58
N LEU A 168 12.67 -18.84 15.26
CA LEU A 168 13.58 -19.67 14.50
C LEU A 168 15.03 -19.45 14.94
N PHE A 169 15.46 -18.21 15.17
CA PHE A 169 16.81 -17.89 15.64
C PHE A 169 17.05 -18.45 17.06
N VAL A 170 16.06 -18.37 17.94
CA VAL A 170 16.12 -18.99 19.28
C VAL A 170 16.24 -20.51 19.15
N ALA A 171 15.41 -21.15 18.33
CA ALA A 171 15.36 -22.60 18.18
C ALA A 171 16.60 -23.18 17.48
N THR A 172 17.12 -22.51 16.45
CA THR A 172 18.17 -23.07 15.56
C THR A 172 19.57 -22.55 15.88
N LEU A 173 19.68 -21.30 16.33
CA LEU A 173 20.97 -20.65 16.63
C LEU A 173 21.24 -20.54 18.14
N GLY A 174 20.33 -21.08 18.96
CA GLY A 174 20.46 -21.10 20.42
C GLY A 174 20.47 -19.69 21.02
N MET A 175 19.77 -18.74 20.40
CA MET A 175 19.69 -17.38 20.93
C MET A 175 18.78 -17.32 22.18
N PRO A 176 18.96 -16.31 23.06
CA PRO A 176 18.18 -16.20 24.29
C PRO A 176 16.67 -16.11 24.05
N ARG A 177 15.88 -16.86 24.84
CA ARG A 177 14.41 -16.82 24.79
C ARG A 177 13.81 -15.45 25.07
N ALA A 178 14.56 -14.57 25.74
CA ALA A 178 14.18 -13.17 25.95
C ALA A 178 13.84 -12.44 24.63
N LEU A 179 14.43 -12.86 23.50
CA LEU A 179 14.11 -12.31 22.18
C LEU A 179 12.63 -12.45 21.81
N LEU A 180 11.93 -13.49 22.27
CA LEU A 180 10.51 -13.68 21.99
C LEU A 180 9.61 -12.63 22.63
N GLY A 181 10.09 -11.94 23.67
CA GLY A 181 9.43 -10.78 24.24
C GLY A 181 9.96 -9.45 23.69
N VAL A 182 11.28 -9.36 23.47
CA VAL A 182 11.94 -8.11 23.07
C VAL A 182 11.66 -7.74 21.61
N VAL A 183 11.65 -8.71 20.69
CA VAL A 183 11.39 -8.45 19.26
C VAL A 183 10.01 -7.81 19.05
N PRO A 184 8.88 -8.38 19.48
CA PRO A 184 7.58 -7.74 19.27
C PRO A 184 7.46 -6.36 19.95
N VAL A 185 8.16 -6.14 21.07
CA VAL A 185 8.23 -4.81 21.70
C VAL A 185 9.00 -3.81 20.84
N ALA A 186 10.12 -4.23 20.24
CA ALA A 186 10.88 -3.38 19.33
C ALA A 186 10.03 -2.97 18.12
N SER A 187 9.38 -3.94 17.47
CA SER A 187 8.49 -3.72 16.32
C SER A 187 7.28 -2.84 16.67
N LEU A 188 6.66 -3.02 17.84
CA LEU A 188 5.56 -2.17 18.31
C LEU A 188 5.96 -0.69 18.48
N VAL A 189 7.24 -0.42 18.74
CA VAL A 189 7.76 0.94 18.89
C VAL A 189 8.12 1.56 17.53
N THR A 190 8.68 0.77 16.62
CA THR A 190 9.20 1.26 15.32
C THR A 190 8.13 1.35 14.24
N LEU A 191 7.19 0.40 14.18
CA LEU A 191 6.12 0.37 13.16
C LEU A 191 5.27 1.65 13.12
N PRO A 192 4.84 2.26 14.25
CA PRO A 192 4.14 3.55 14.21
C PRO A 192 4.92 4.66 13.51
N VAL A 193 6.25 4.67 13.68
CA VAL A 193 7.09 5.69 13.05
C VAL A 193 7.19 5.42 11.55
N VAL A 194 7.48 4.18 11.17
CA VAL A 194 7.57 3.76 9.76
C VAL A 194 6.28 4.07 9.01
N TRP A 195 5.12 3.80 9.60
CA TRP A 195 3.84 3.86 8.89
C TRP A 195 3.15 5.23 8.98
N PHE A 196 3.39 6.01 10.03
CA PHE A 196 2.70 7.30 10.20
C PHE A 196 3.60 8.52 10.07
N VAL A 197 4.91 8.37 10.28
CA VAL A 197 5.84 9.51 10.23
C VAL A 197 6.53 9.61 8.87
N PHE A 198 7.05 8.49 8.34
CA PHE A 198 7.77 8.51 7.06
C PHE A 198 6.92 8.93 5.85
N PRO A 199 5.64 8.51 5.72
CA PRO A 199 4.79 8.99 4.62
C PRO A 199 4.59 10.51 4.60
N LEU A 200 4.71 11.19 5.75
CA LEU A 200 4.58 12.65 5.83
C LEU A 200 5.77 13.41 5.20
N LEU A 201 6.89 12.72 4.95
CA LEU A 201 8.09 13.34 4.38
C LEU A 201 8.00 13.59 2.87
N ARG A 202 6.97 13.05 2.20
CA ARG A 202 6.70 13.25 0.75
C ARG A 202 7.93 13.01 -0.14
N LEU A 203 8.71 11.99 0.20
CA LEU A 203 9.89 11.60 -0.56
C LEU A 203 9.50 10.75 -1.78
N PRO A 204 10.35 10.69 -2.83
CA PRO A 204 10.20 9.71 -3.89
C PRO A 204 10.11 8.30 -3.31
N TRP A 205 9.23 7.44 -3.83
CA TRP A 205 8.91 6.11 -3.28
C TRP A 205 10.14 5.30 -2.84
N LEU A 206 11.10 5.09 -3.74
CA LEU A 206 12.30 4.31 -3.46
C LEU A 206 13.14 4.89 -2.31
N ALA A 207 13.19 6.22 -2.21
CA ALA A 207 13.89 6.90 -1.13
C ALA A 207 13.10 6.81 0.18
N GLY A 208 11.77 6.98 0.14
CA GLY A 208 10.89 6.84 1.31
C GLY A 208 11.00 5.45 1.94
N VAL A 209 10.81 4.40 1.12
CA VAL A 209 10.96 3.00 1.56
C VAL A 209 12.37 2.72 2.05
N GLY A 210 13.39 3.08 1.27
CA GLY A 210 14.78 2.80 1.65
C GLY A 210 15.18 3.41 2.99
N ILE A 211 14.72 4.63 3.28
CA ILE A 211 15.01 5.30 4.56
C ILE A 211 14.17 4.69 5.70
N ALA A 212 12.89 4.42 5.46
CA ALA A 212 11.99 3.85 6.47
C ALA A 212 12.44 2.44 6.90
N GLU A 213 12.81 1.58 5.95
CA GLU A 213 13.34 0.24 6.20
C GLU A 213 14.70 0.29 6.90
N SER A 214 15.58 1.21 6.50
CA SER A 214 16.87 1.42 7.17
C SER A 214 16.66 1.88 8.61
N PHE A 215 15.68 2.75 8.86
CA PHE A 215 15.29 3.17 10.20
C PHE A 215 14.80 1.98 11.03
N ALA A 216 13.91 1.15 10.50
CA ALA A 216 13.38 -0.02 11.20
C ALA A 216 14.52 -0.97 11.62
N VAL A 217 15.40 -1.35 10.69
CA VAL A 217 16.56 -2.21 10.97
C VAL A 217 17.48 -1.60 12.05
N VAL A 218 17.80 -0.32 11.96
CA VAL A 218 18.72 0.32 12.91
C VAL A 218 18.08 0.46 14.30
N CYS A 219 16.83 0.94 14.36
CA CYS A 219 16.15 1.20 15.62
C CYS A 219 15.75 -0.09 16.33
N GLU A 220 15.23 -1.09 15.62
CA GLU A 220 14.90 -2.39 16.23
C GLU A 220 16.15 -3.12 16.69
N GLY A 221 17.20 -3.14 15.87
CA GLY A 221 18.51 -3.67 16.27
C GLY A 221 19.07 -2.95 17.50
N GLY A 222 18.88 -1.63 17.59
CA GLY A 222 19.25 -0.83 18.76
C GLY A 222 18.46 -1.20 20.02
N ILE A 223 17.14 -1.32 19.92
CA ILE A 223 16.25 -1.72 21.04
C ILE A 223 16.61 -3.14 21.49
N ILE A 224 16.65 -4.11 20.57
CA ILE A 224 17.04 -5.50 20.87
C ILE A 224 18.41 -5.53 21.53
N GLY A 225 19.37 -4.77 21.00
CA GLY A 225 20.70 -4.63 21.55
C GLY A 225 20.68 -4.08 22.98
N ALA A 226 19.92 -3.03 23.26
CA ALA A 226 19.83 -2.47 24.61
C ALA A 226 19.39 -3.54 25.64
N PHE A 227 18.38 -4.35 25.30
CA PHE A 227 17.87 -5.41 26.19
C PHE A 227 18.71 -6.68 26.22
N THR A 228 19.53 -6.94 25.19
CA THR A 228 20.23 -8.23 25.03
C THR A 228 21.75 -8.14 24.86
N HIS A 229 22.37 -6.96 24.95
CA HIS A 229 23.81 -6.75 24.72
C HIS A 229 24.73 -7.60 25.61
N ARG A 230 24.26 -8.00 26.80
CA ARG A 230 25.03 -8.88 27.70
C ARG A 230 24.95 -10.36 27.32
N MET A 231 24.01 -10.73 26.46
CA MET A 231 23.72 -12.11 26.06
C MET A 231 24.07 -12.39 24.60
N LEU A 232 24.07 -11.36 23.74
CA LEU A 232 24.30 -11.47 22.31
C LEU A 232 25.36 -10.48 21.83
N SER A 233 26.22 -10.94 20.92
CA SER A 233 27.13 -10.06 20.19
C SER A 233 26.37 -9.16 19.20
N LEU A 234 26.86 -7.93 18.98
CA LEU A 234 26.30 -6.98 18.00
C LEU A 234 26.07 -7.59 16.61
N ARG A 235 26.97 -8.45 16.13
CA ARG A 235 26.81 -9.13 14.83
C ARG A 235 25.55 -9.98 14.74
N ARG A 236 25.19 -10.66 15.83
CA ARG A 236 23.99 -11.51 15.89
C ARG A 236 22.72 -10.67 15.98
N ILE A 237 22.78 -9.55 16.72
CA ILE A 237 21.68 -8.59 16.83
C ILE A 237 21.40 -7.95 15.47
N ALA A 238 22.45 -7.45 14.79
CA ALA A 238 22.34 -6.86 13.47
C ALA A 238 21.81 -7.87 12.44
N LEU A 239 22.28 -9.12 12.47
CA LEU A 239 21.78 -10.17 11.59
C LEU A 239 20.29 -10.47 11.84
N LEU A 240 19.88 -10.62 13.10
CA LEU A 240 18.48 -10.87 13.46
C LEU A 240 17.59 -9.73 12.95
N SER A 241 17.96 -8.49 13.24
CA SER A 241 17.17 -7.33 12.85
C SER A 241 17.09 -7.15 11.33
N LEU A 242 18.19 -7.34 10.61
CA LEU A 242 18.18 -7.31 9.15
C LEU A 242 17.29 -8.41 8.55
N VAL A 243 17.36 -9.63 9.08
CA VAL A 243 16.58 -10.76 8.54
C VAL A 243 15.10 -10.62 8.87
N MET A 244 14.72 -10.20 10.07
CA MET A 244 13.31 -10.09 10.43
C MET A 244 12.61 -8.98 9.61
N ASN A 245 13.23 -7.79 9.50
CA ASN A 245 12.73 -6.69 8.68
C ASN A 245 12.74 -7.06 7.20
N GLY A 246 13.82 -7.68 6.70
CA GLY A 246 13.89 -8.10 5.31
C GLY A 246 12.80 -9.12 4.95
N VAL A 247 12.49 -10.07 5.84
CA VAL A 247 11.44 -11.06 5.61
C VAL A 247 10.04 -10.43 5.72
N SER A 248 9.78 -9.59 6.72
CA SER A 248 8.49 -8.90 6.85
C SER A 248 8.23 -7.96 5.67
N PHE A 249 9.25 -7.21 5.25
CA PHE A 249 9.23 -6.39 4.03
C PHE A 249 8.91 -7.24 2.79
N LEU A 250 9.67 -8.29 2.51
CA LEU A 250 9.45 -9.14 1.34
C LEU A 250 8.04 -9.76 1.32
N ILE A 251 7.54 -10.22 2.47
CA ILE A 251 6.18 -10.76 2.56
C ILE A 251 5.14 -9.66 2.33
N GLY A 252 5.32 -8.48 2.92
CA GLY A 252 4.45 -7.34 2.68
C GLY A 252 4.41 -6.93 1.19
N LEU A 253 5.56 -6.97 0.49
CA LEU A 253 5.62 -6.74 -0.96
C LEU A 253 4.76 -7.76 -1.72
N THR A 254 4.82 -9.04 -1.34
CA THR A 254 4.04 -10.09 -2.04
C THR A 254 2.54 -10.01 -1.79
N LEU A 255 2.12 -9.48 -0.65
CA LEU A 255 0.71 -9.34 -0.28
C LEU A 255 0.07 -8.06 -0.83
N GLY A 256 0.84 -7.18 -1.48
CA GLY A 256 0.36 -5.89 -1.96
C GLY A 256 -0.10 -4.97 -0.82
N TRP A 257 0.49 -5.13 0.37
CA TRP A 257 0.09 -4.35 1.54
C TRP A 257 0.57 -2.90 1.39
N PRO A 258 -0.22 -1.90 1.81
CA PRO A 258 0.25 -0.54 1.83
C PRO A 258 1.36 -0.35 2.87
N PHE A 259 2.57 -0.07 2.40
CA PHE A 259 3.68 0.45 3.22
C PHE A 259 3.60 1.97 3.32
#